data_AF-A0A554P8P2-F1
#
_entry.id   AF-A0A554P8P2-F1
#
_cell.length_a   1.000
_cell.length_b   1.000
_cell.length_c   1.000
_cell.angle_alpha   90.00
_cell.angle_beta   90.00
_cell.angle_gamma   90.00
#
_symmetry.space_group_name_H-M   'P 1'
#
loop_
_entity.id
_entity.type
_entity.pdbx_description
1 polymer ?
#
loop_
_entity_poly.entity_id
_entity_poly.type
_entity_poly.pdbx_seq_one_letter_code
_entity_poly.pdbx_strand_id
1 'polypeptide(L)'
;MSALMIAGIEIHKDQNGRFSLNDFHRAAGGEKRHAPNEWMRIGQAKELAEEIGKAGIPGLRTARGGRAPGTYACKELVYAYAMWVSPTFSLHVIRTFDSAAANDDVIPLERRLPVAADNFDAAKRIAESLGLEGNQAILSANSMVRSAIGVDVMEMAGVKRLVNESQELNYTPTELGAKFGMSAVSMNKLLADCGLQHQVLYKPGKKRWEVTPDGKLFAVITDTGKKHSDGKPVQQILWKESVQEMLARLADQLRSGLPAVIAGGVSR
;
A
#
# COMPACT_ATOMS: atom_id res chain seq x y z
N MET A 1 -9.04 -9.34 1.79
CA MET A 1 -10.35 -9.69 1.20
C MET A 1 -11.32 -8.59 1.60
N SER A 2 -11.88 -7.87 0.64
CA SER A 2 -12.91 -6.87 0.92
C SER A 2 -14.21 -7.56 1.32
N ALA A 3 -14.84 -7.13 2.41
CA ALA A 3 -16.11 -7.66 2.86
C ALA A 3 -17.24 -7.25 1.89
N LEU A 4 -18.16 -8.16 1.57
CA LEU A 4 -19.34 -7.84 0.75
C LEU A 4 -20.35 -7.09 1.62
N MET A 5 -20.69 -5.86 1.22
CA MET A 5 -21.63 -5.00 1.94
C MET A 5 -22.92 -4.80 1.13
N ILE A 6 -24.07 -4.98 1.77
CA ILE A 6 -25.40 -4.74 1.17
C ILE A 6 -26.21 -3.90 2.13
N ALA A 7 -26.62 -2.70 1.68
CA ALA A 7 -27.36 -1.73 2.50
C ALA A 7 -26.71 -1.45 3.89
N GLY A 8 -25.36 -1.43 3.93
CA GLY A 8 -24.60 -1.21 5.17
C GLY A 8 -24.46 -2.43 6.08
N ILE A 9 -24.96 -3.61 5.66
CA ILE A 9 -24.81 -4.88 6.37
C ILE A 9 -23.72 -5.71 5.69
N GLU A 10 -22.76 -6.18 6.51
CA GLU A 10 -21.76 -7.14 6.07
C GLU A 10 -22.40 -8.52 5.85
N ILE A 11 -22.17 -9.09 4.67
CA ILE A 11 -22.71 -10.38 4.27
C ILE A 11 -21.67 -11.47 4.49
N HIS A 12 -21.92 -12.32 5.48
CA HIS A 12 -21.01 -13.41 5.82
C HIS A 12 -21.15 -14.59 4.85
N LYS A 13 -20.05 -15.33 4.69
CA LYS A 13 -20.02 -16.61 3.98
C LYS A 13 -19.69 -17.76 4.92
N ASP A 14 -20.20 -18.95 4.62
CA ASP A 14 -19.71 -20.17 5.24
C ASP A 14 -18.42 -20.69 4.59
N GLN A 15 -17.88 -21.78 5.13
CA GLN A 15 -16.64 -22.40 4.64
C GLN A 15 -16.72 -22.88 3.19
N ASN A 16 -17.93 -23.07 2.66
CA ASN A 16 -18.19 -23.51 1.30
C ASN A 16 -18.53 -22.32 0.39
N GLY A 17 -18.32 -21.07 0.84
CA GLY A 17 -18.56 -19.86 0.07
C GLY A 17 -20.03 -19.44 -0.07
N ARG A 18 -20.95 -20.07 0.66
CA ARG A 18 -22.39 -19.75 0.62
C ARG A 18 -22.70 -18.54 1.49
N PHE A 19 -23.56 -17.66 1.02
CA PHE A 19 -23.89 -16.41 1.71
C PHE A 19 -25.00 -16.59 2.74
N SER A 20 -24.93 -15.84 3.84
CA SER A 20 -25.93 -15.83 4.92
C SER A 20 -27.22 -15.12 4.50
N LEU A 21 -28.32 -15.85 4.27
CA LEU A 21 -29.64 -15.25 3.99
C LEU A 21 -30.18 -14.45 5.19
N ASN A 22 -29.71 -14.73 6.41
CA ASN A 22 -30.06 -13.94 7.58
C ASN A 22 -29.48 -12.51 7.49
N ASP A 23 -28.29 -12.36 6.91
CA ASP A 23 -27.69 -11.04 6.70
C ASP A 23 -28.40 -10.29 5.58
N PHE A 24 -28.81 -10.98 4.51
CA PHE A 24 -29.69 -10.40 3.47
C PHE A 24 -31.06 -10.00 4.04
N HIS A 25 -31.66 -10.82 4.90
CA HIS A 25 -32.93 -10.50 5.55
C HIS A 25 -32.82 -9.22 6.37
N ARG A 26 -31.73 -9.06 7.12
CA ARG A 26 -31.42 -7.85 7.88
C ARG A 26 -31.19 -6.65 6.96
N ALA A 27 -30.43 -6.83 5.89
CA ALA A 27 -30.19 -5.80 4.88
C ALA A 27 -31.48 -5.34 4.17
N ALA A 28 -32.45 -6.24 4.04
CA ALA A 28 -33.77 -5.95 3.49
C ALA A 28 -34.75 -5.29 4.48
N GLY A 29 -34.34 -5.03 5.73
CA GLY A 29 -35.17 -4.39 6.75
C GLY A 29 -35.81 -5.36 7.77
N GLY A 30 -35.55 -6.67 7.70
CA GLY A 30 -35.86 -7.61 8.77
C GLY A 30 -37.35 -7.94 8.96
N GLU A 31 -38.22 -7.62 7.99
CA GLU A 31 -39.65 -7.91 8.10
C GLU A 31 -39.92 -9.42 8.25
N LYS A 32 -40.78 -9.80 9.21
CA LYS A 32 -41.05 -11.22 9.54
C LYS A 32 -41.53 -12.03 8.34
N ARG A 33 -42.38 -11.45 7.47
CA ARG A 33 -42.87 -12.13 6.25
C ARG A 33 -41.77 -12.47 5.25
N HIS A 34 -40.63 -11.80 5.33
CA HIS A 34 -39.46 -12.02 4.47
C HIS A 34 -38.40 -12.91 5.12
N ALA A 35 -38.66 -13.49 6.28
CA ALA A 35 -37.68 -14.30 6.97
C ALA A 35 -37.28 -15.54 6.11
N PRO A 36 -36.00 -15.95 6.11
CA PRO A 36 -35.53 -17.04 5.25
C PRO A 36 -36.28 -18.37 5.44
N ASN A 37 -36.77 -18.65 6.65
CA ASN A 37 -37.59 -19.83 6.93
C ASN A 37 -38.96 -19.80 6.23
N GLU A 38 -39.56 -18.62 6.03
CA GLU A 38 -40.81 -18.46 5.29
C GLU A 38 -40.58 -18.64 3.78
N TRP A 39 -39.51 -18.06 3.24
CA TRP A 39 -39.14 -18.26 1.83
C TRP A 39 -38.91 -19.74 1.52
N MET A 40 -38.23 -20.47 2.42
CA MET A 40 -37.97 -21.89 2.27
C MET A 40 -39.22 -22.78 2.33
N ARG A 41 -40.40 -22.24 2.69
CA ARG A 41 -41.67 -22.99 2.61
C ARG A 41 -42.29 -22.93 1.22
N ILE A 42 -41.86 -22.00 0.38
CA ILE A 42 -42.38 -21.81 -0.98
C ILE A 42 -41.88 -22.95 -1.88
N GLY A 43 -42.79 -23.58 -2.64
CA GLY A 43 -42.47 -24.70 -3.52
C GLY A 43 -41.35 -24.38 -4.51
N GLN A 44 -41.46 -23.25 -5.21
CA GLN A 44 -40.47 -22.78 -6.18
C GLN A 44 -39.06 -22.64 -5.60
N ALA A 45 -38.92 -22.15 -4.36
CA ALA A 45 -37.61 -21.99 -3.71
C ALA A 45 -36.96 -23.34 -3.39
N LYS A 46 -37.76 -24.33 -3.00
CA LYS A 46 -37.29 -25.70 -2.76
C LYS A 46 -36.88 -26.39 -4.05
N GLU A 47 -37.73 -26.31 -5.07
CA GLU A 47 -37.46 -26.89 -6.39
C GLU A 47 -36.16 -26.33 -6.99
N LEU A 48 -35.95 -25.01 -6.89
CA LEU A 48 -34.71 -24.38 -7.34
C LEU A 48 -33.49 -24.85 -6.54
N ALA A 49 -33.61 -24.98 -5.22
CA ALA A 49 -32.52 -25.46 -4.37
C ALA A 49 -32.17 -26.94 -4.66
N GLU A 50 -33.18 -27.77 -4.95
CA GLU A 50 -33.01 -29.16 -5.36
C GLU A 50 -32.31 -29.26 -6.72
N GLU A 51 -32.72 -28.44 -7.69
CA GLU A 51 -32.10 -28.41 -9.02
C GLU A 51 -30.61 -28.04 -8.93
N ILE A 52 -30.28 -26.99 -8.17
CA ILE A 52 -28.89 -26.58 -7.94
C ILE A 52 -28.10 -27.70 -7.24
N GLY A 53 -28.73 -28.41 -6.30
CA GLY A 53 -28.10 -29.49 -5.54
C GLY A 53 -27.67 -30.69 -6.40
N LYS A 54 -28.26 -30.91 -7.58
CA LYS A 54 -27.88 -31.99 -8.51
C LYS A 54 -26.43 -31.86 -9.02
N ALA A 55 -25.87 -30.64 -9.04
CA ALA A 55 -24.48 -30.38 -9.43
C ALA A 55 -23.43 -30.78 -8.37
N GLY A 56 -23.84 -31.37 -7.24
CA GLY A 56 -22.97 -32.04 -6.27
C GLY A 56 -22.76 -31.28 -4.95
N ILE A 57 -22.67 -29.95 -4.97
CA ILE A 57 -22.60 -29.14 -3.75
C ILE A 57 -24.00 -28.60 -3.45
N PRO A 58 -24.62 -28.91 -2.28
CA PRO A 58 -25.94 -28.38 -1.95
C PRO A 58 -25.97 -26.86 -2.03
N GLY A 59 -26.83 -26.29 -2.88
CA GLY A 59 -26.96 -24.83 -3.01
C GLY A 59 -27.39 -24.14 -1.71
N LEU A 60 -27.98 -24.91 -0.78
CA LEU A 60 -28.55 -24.43 0.47
C LEU A 60 -28.01 -25.21 1.68
N ARG A 61 -27.82 -24.54 2.81
CA ARG A 61 -27.52 -25.14 4.12
C ARG A 61 -28.30 -24.44 5.22
N THR A 62 -28.97 -25.22 6.06
CA THR A 62 -29.58 -24.69 7.28
C THR A 62 -28.80 -25.19 8.48
N ALA A 63 -28.11 -24.29 9.19
CA ALA A 63 -27.40 -24.57 10.42
C ALA A 63 -28.29 -24.27 11.63
N ARG A 64 -28.69 -25.32 12.36
CA ARG A 64 -29.47 -25.19 13.61
C ARG A 64 -28.52 -25.25 14.81
N GLY A 65 -28.14 -24.09 15.35
CA GLY A 65 -27.23 -23.96 16.51
C GLY A 65 -25.74 -23.77 16.13
N GLY A 66 -24.87 -23.71 17.15
CA GLY A 66 -23.42 -23.49 16.98
C GLY A 66 -23.01 -22.01 16.93
N ARG A 67 -21.75 -21.74 16.52
CA ARG A 67 -21.18 -20.37 16.46
C ARG A 67 -21.79 -19.48 15.37
N ALA A 68 -22.38 -20.07 14.33
CA ALA A 68 -22.94 -19.35 13.19
C ALA A 68 -24.25 -20.02 12.71
N PRO A 69 -25.35 -19.89 13.47
CA PRO A 69 -26.65 -20.43 13.08
C PRO A 69 -27.28 -19.59 11.97
N GLY A 70 -27.95 -20.25 11.02
CA GLY A 70 -28.64 -19.54 9.94
C GLY A 70 -28.86 -20.36 8.68
N THR A 71 -29.48 -19.71 7.70
CA THR A 71 -29.68 -20.27 6.35
C THR A 71 -28.64 -19.69 5.42
N TYR A 72 -27.84 -20.55 4.79
CA TYR A 72 -26.77 -20.18 3.87
C TYR A 72 -27.10 -20.67 2.47
N ALA A 73 -26.89 -19.82 1.47
CA ALA A 73 -27.31 -20.05 0.10
C ALA A 73 -26.22 -19.67 -0.91
N CYS A 74 -26.15 -20.39 -2.03
CA CYS A 74 -25.34 -20.00 -3.18
C CYS A 74 -25.88 -18.72 -3.85
N LYS A 75 -25.11 -18.18 -4.79
CA LYS A 75 -25.39 -16.89 -5.44
C LYS A 75 -26.76 -16.88 -6.14
N GLU A 76 -27.12 -17.96 -6.81
CA GLU A 76 -28.38 -18.13 -7.54
C GLU A 76 -29.59 -18.07 -6.61
N LEU A 77 -29.51 -18.76 -5.46
CA LEU A 77 -30.56 -18.74 -4.44
C LEU A 77 -30.65 -17.40 -3.71
N VAL A 78 -29.53 -16.68 -3.56
CA VAL A 78 -29.53 -15.29 -3.07
C VAL A 78 -30.32 -14.38 -4.00
N TYR A 79 -30.14 -14.49 -5.32
CA TYR A 79 -30.92 -13.71 -6.28
C TYR A 79 -32.41 -14.04 -6.19
N ALA A 80 -32.76 -15.33 -6.16
CA ALA A 80 -34.15 -15.76 -6.04
C ALA A 80 -34.80 -15.27 -4.74
N TYR A 81 -34.07 -15.31 -3.61
CA TYR A 81 -34.53 -14.75 -2.34
C TYR A 81 -34.75 -13.24 -2.45
N ALA A 82 -33.78 -12.49 -2.98
CA ALA A 82 -33.89 -11.04 -3.11
C ALA A 82 -35.05 -10.60 -4.02
N MET A 83 -35.30 -11.34 -5.11
CA MET A 83 -36.45 -11.15 -6.02
C MET A 83 -37.78 -11.33 -5.29
N TRP A 84 -37.87 -12.33 -4.41
CA TRP A 84 -39.06 -12.58 -3.61
C TRP A 84 -39.30 -11.50 -2.55
N VAL A 85 -38.23 -10.96 -1.96
CA VAL A 85 -38.31 -9.91 -0.93
C VAL A 85 -38.88 -8.60 -1.48
N SER A 86 -38.28 -8.04 -2.55
CA SER A 86 -38.85 -6.90 -3.29
C SER A 86 -38.06 -6.59 -4.57
N PRO A 87 -38.68 -5.95 -5.58
CA PRO A 87 -37.96 -5.50 -6.77
C PRO A 87 -36.79 -4.53 -6.46
N THR A 88 -36.99 -3.60 -5.52
CA THR A 88 -35.96 -2.64 -5.12
C THR A 88 -34.74 -3.34 -4.50
N PHE A 89 -34.98 -4.27 -3.58
CA PHE A 89 -33.91 -5.03 -2.95
C PHE A 89 -33.21 -5.96 -3.95
N SER A 90 -33.97 -6.60 -4.84
CA SER A 90 -33.43 -7.41 -5.95
C SER A 90 -32.46 -6.63 -6.82
N LEU A 91 -32.85 -5.43 -7.29
CA LEU A 91 -31.98 -4.57 -8.09
C LEU A 91 -30.72 -4.16 -7.33
N HIS A 92 -30.85 -3.86 -6.03
CA HIS A 92 -29.70 -3.52 -5.20
C HIS A 92 -28.71 -4.68 -5.09
N VAL A 93 -29.21 -5.89 -4.85
CA VAL A 93 -28.39 -7.11 -4.79
C VAL A 93 -27.73 -7.40 -6.14
N ILE A 94 -28.47 -7.34 -7.25
CA ILE A 94 -27.92 -7.56 -8.61
C ILE A 94 -26.78 -6.57 -8.86
N ARG A 95 -27.02 -5.26 -8.71
CA ARG A 95 -26.02 -4.23 -8.96
C ARG A 95 -24.79 -4.37 -8.05
N THR A 96 -24.98 -4.79 -6.80
CA THR A 96 -23.87 -4.99 -5.86
C THR A 96 -23.01 -6.18 -6.29
N PHE A 97 -23.63 -7.30 -6.69
CA PHE A 97 -22.90 -8.46 -7.20
C PHE A 97 -22.24 -8.20 -8.55
N ASP A 98 -22.88 -7.45 -9.44
CA ASP A 98 -22.32 -7.07 -10.74
C ASP A 98 -21.14 -6.11 -10.55
N SER A 99 -21.25 -5.16 -9.62
CA SER A 99 -20.13 -4.27 -9.28
C SER A 99 -18.99 -5.04 -8.62
N ALA A 100 -19.29 -6.02 -7.75
CA ALA A 100 -18.29 -6.89 -7.16
C ALA A 100 -17.60 -7.76 -8.23
N ALA A 101 -18.34 -8.25 -9.23
CA ALA A 101 -17.81 -9.01 -10.35
C ALA A 101 -17.03 -8.14 -11.35
N ALA A 102 -17.45 -6.90 -11.59
CA ALA A 102 -16.75 -5.94 -12.45
C ALA A 102 -15.41 -5.49 -11.87
N ASN A 103 -15.28 -5.47 -10.53
CA ASN A 103 -13.98 -5.33 -9.87
C ASN A 103 -13.11 -6.61 -9.97
N ASP A 104 -13.67 -7.71 -10.48
CA ASP A 104 -13.05 -9.02 -10.70
C ASP A 104 -12.95 -9.36 -12.21
N ASP A 105 -13.26 -8.42 -13.11
CA ASP A 105 -13.23 -8.66 -14.56
C ASP A 105 -11.81 -8.97 -15.00
N VAL A 106 -11.57 -10.24 -15.33
CA VAL A 106 -10.34 -10.71 -15.98
C VAL A 106 -10.22 -9.94 -17.29
N ILE A 107 -9.32 -8.97 -17.33
CA ILE A 107 -9.00 -8.23 -18.56
C ILE A 107 -8.67 -9.26 -19.65
N PRO A 108 -9.38 -9.27 -20.80
CA PRO A 108 -9.11 -10.19 -21.89
C PRO A 108 -7.64 -10.17 -22.26
N LEU A 109 -7.03 -11.34 -22.51
CA LEU A 109 -5.58 -11.47 -22.68
C LEU A 109 -5.05 -10.52 -23.75
N GLU A 110 -5.74 -10.38 -24.89
CA GLU A 110 -5.37 -9.47 -25.97
C GLU A 110 -5.38 -7.97 -25.58
N ARG A 111 -6.11 -7.60 -24.53
CA ARG A 111 -6.21 -6.22 -24.01
C ARG A 111 -5.38 -5.97 -22.75
N ARG A 112 -4.78 -7.00 -22.15
CA ARG A 112 -4.03 -6.85 -20.88
C ARG A 112 -2.88 -5.86 -21.02
N LEU A 113 -2.08 -5.97 -22.08
CA LEU A 113 -0.94 -5.09 -22.29
C LEU A 113 -1.34 -3.61 -22.50
N PRO A 114 -2.26 -3.26 -23.44
CA PRO A 114 -2.64 -1.87 -23.64
C PRO A 114 -3.33 -1.27 -22.40
N VAL A 115 -4.23 -2.02 -21.73
CA VAL A 115 -4.87 -1.55 -20.49
C VAL A 115 -3.84 -1.34 -19.38
N ALA A 116 -2.87 -2.24 -19.23
CA ALA A 116 -1.79 -2.09 -18.25
C ALA A 116 -0.92 -0.86 -18.56
N ALA A 117 -0.57 -0.64 -19.83
CA ALA A 117 0.23 0.50 -20.27
C ALA A 117 -0.48 1.83 -19.97
N ASP A 118 -1.74 1.98 -20.37
CA ASP A 118 -2.51 3.21 -20.15
C ASP A 118 -2.66 3.54 -18.66
N ASN A 119 -2.97 2.53 -17.85
CA ASN A 119 -3.09 2.69 -16.40
C ASN A 119 -1.74 2.99 -15.75
N PHE A 120 -0.65 2.38 -16.23
CA PHE A 120 0.69 2.62 -15.72
C PHE A 120 1.15 4.04 -16.01
N ASP A 121 0.93 4.55 -17.21
CA ASP A 121 1.25 5.94 -17.57
C ASP A 121 0.47 6.94 -16.73
N ALA A 122 -0.84 6.70 -16.54
CA ALA A 122 -1.66 7.52 -15.66
C ALA A 122 -1.16 7.48 -14.21
N ALA A 123 -0.88 6.29 -13.68
CA ALA A 123 -0.39 6.11 -12.32
C ALA A 123 0.99 6.73 -12.11
N LYS A 124 1.89 6.65 -13.10
CA LYS A 124 3.21 7.28 -13.04
C LYS A 124 3.11 8.80 -13.01
N ARG A 125 2.26 9.41 -13.84
CA ARG A 125 2.00 10.87 -13.79
C ARG A 125 1.45 11.29 -12.42
N ILE A 126 0.56 10.50 -11.83
CA ILE A 126 0.06 10.76 -10.48
C ILE A 126 1.22 10.69 -9.46
N ALA A 127 2.02 9.62 -9.50
CA ALA A 127 3.17 9.47 -8.61
C ALA A 127 4.16 10.65 -8.71
N GLU A 128 4.49 11.09 -9.93
CA GLU A 128 5.35 12.24 -10.19
C GLU A 128 4.73 13.55 -9.68
N SER A 129 3.43 13.76 -9.87
CA SER A 129 2.73 14.94 -9.33
C SER A 129 2.72 14.99 -7.80
N LEU A 130 2.92 13.84 -7.15
CA LEU A 130 3.07 13.70 -5.69
C LEU A 130 4.53 13.81 -5.22
N GLY A 131 5.47 14.11 -6.13
CA GLY A 131 6.88 14.31 -5.82
C GLY A 131 7.71 13.03 -5.77
N LEU A 132 7.21 11.90 -6.29
CA LEU A 132 8.03 10.70 -6.46
C LEU A 132 8.85 10.80 -7.74
N GLU A 133 10.11 10.37 -7.69
CA GLU A 133 11.03 10.44 -8.82
C GLU A 133 11.66 9.07 -9.14
N GLY A 134 12.08 8.88 -10.39
CA GLY A 134 12.79 7.70 -10.88
C GLY A 134 12.11 6.37 -10.49
N ASN A 135 12.89 5.46 -9.89
CA ASN A 135 12.41 4.15 -9.48
C ASN A 135 11.28 4.19 -8.44
N GLN A 136 11.18 5.25 -7.62
CA GLN A 136 10.08 5.37 -6.65
C GLN A 136 8.74 5.63 -7.36
N ALA A 137 8.74 6.46 -8.41
CA ALA A 137 7.55 6.69 -9.23
C ALA A 137 7.13 5.41 -9.97
N ILE A 138 8.08 4.66 -10.52
CA ILE A 138 7.83 3.39 -11.23
C ILE A 138 7.23 2.34 -10.28
N LEU A 139 7.81 2.15 -9.10
CA LEU A 139 7.31 1.18 -8.11
C LEU A 139 5.93 1.56 -7.58
N SER A 140 5.71 2.86 -7.32
CA SER A 140 4.41 3.38 -6.90
C SER A 140 3.35 3.16 -7.98
N ALA A 141 3.66 3.49 -9.23
CA ALA A 141 2.78 3.26 -10.37
C ALA A 141 2.44 1.78 -10.52
N ASN A 142 3.43 0.88 -10.43
CA ASN A 142 3.19 -0.57 -10.50
C ASN A 142 2.23 -1.05 -9.40
N SER A 143 2.42 -0.56 -8.16
CA SER A 143 1.52 -0.88 -7.05
C SER A 143 0.10 -0.37 -7.26
N MET A 144 -0.06 0.83 -7.85
CA MET A 144 -1.37 1.39 -8.17
C MET A 144 -2.09 0.56 -9.22
N VAL A 145 -1.42 0.20 -10.33
CA VAL A 145 -1.99 -0.65 -11.38
C VAL A 145 -2.39 -2.01 -10.82
N ARG A 146 -1.53 -2.62 -9.99
CA ARG A 146 -1.83 -3.88 -9.33
C ARG A 146 -3.05 -3.79 -8.42
N SER A 147 -3.20 -2.70 -7.66
CA SER A 147 -4.37 -2.51 -6.79
C SER A 147 -5.66 -2.17 -7.54
N ALA A 148 -5.55 -1.46 -8.67
CA ALA A 148 -6.71 -0.99 -9.42
C ALA A 148 -7.30 -2.06 -10.33
N ILE A 149 -6.43 -2.82 -11.01
CA ILE A 149 -6.84 -3.75 -12.07
C ILE A 149 -6.17 -5.14 -11.96
N GLY A 150 -5.46 -5.42 -10.87
CA GLY A 150 -4.87 -6.75 -10.62
C GLY A 150 -3.67 -7.10 -11.53
N VAL A 151 -3.09 -6.14 -12.23
CA VAL A 151 -1.95 -6.37 -13.14
C VAL A 151 -0.65 -5.85 -12.51
N ASP A 152 0.37 -6.72 -12.44
CA ASP A 152 1.73 -6.33 -12.11
C ASP A 152 2.53 -6.15 -13.40
N VAL A 153 2.80 -4.89 -13.77
CA VAL A 153 3.44 -4.50 -15.03
C VAL A 153 4.92 -4.91 -15.05
N MET A 154 5.57 -4.83 -13.90
CA MET A 154 6.97 -5.27 -13.75
C MET A 154 7.10 -6.78 -13.92
N GLU A 155 6.21 -7.57 -13.31
CA GLU A 155 6.15 -9.02 -13.52
C GLU A 155 5.84 -9.37 -14.98
N MET A 156 4.87 -8.68 -15.60
CA MET A 156 4.52 -8.84 -17.01
C MET A 156 5.72 -8.58 -17.94
N ALA A 157 6.55 -7.59 -17.62
CA ALA A 157 7.76 -7.26 -18.37
C ALA A 157 8.97 -8.15 -18.02
N GLY A 158 8.85 -9.08 -17.07
CA GLY A 158 9.98 -9.90 -16.59
C GLY A 158 11.01 -9.12 -15.76
N VAL A 159 10.65 -7.92 -15.27
CA VAL A 159 11.53 -7.02 -14.52
C VAL A 159 11.34 -7.24 -13.03
N LYS A 160 12.29 -7.93 -12.38
CA LYS A 160 12.24 -8.18 -10.92
C LYS A 160 12.87 -7.08 -10.07
N ARG A 161 13.76 -6.29 -10.68
CA ARG A 161 14.49 -5.20 -10.02
C ARG A 161 14.68 -4.08 -11.02
N LEU A 162 14.44 -2.87 -10.58
CA LEU A 162 14.79 -1.68 -11.36
C LEU A 162 16.28 -1.41 -11.19
N VAL A 163 16.95 -1.09 -12.28
CA VAL A 163 18.33 -0.63 -12.24
C VAL A 163 18.33 0.73 -11.55
N ASN A 164 19.13 0.91 -10.50
CA ASN A 164 19.32 2.23 -9.92
C ASN A 164 20.05 3.08 -10.97
N GLU A 165 19.40 4.11 -11.52
CA GLU A 165 19.98 4.95 -12.58
C GLU A 165 21.25 5.67 -12.12
N SER A 166 21.40 5.98 -10.83
CA SER A 166 22.65 6.56 -10.32
C SER A 166 23.77 5.52 -10.18
N GLN A 167 23.43 4.22 -10.07
CA GLN A 167 24.33 3.15 -9.57
C GLN A 167 25.06 3.49 -8.26
N GLU A 168 24.67 4.56 -7.58
CA GLU A 168 25.33 5.06 -6.37
C GLU A 168 24.48 4.74 -5.15
N LEU A 169 25.13 4.21 -4.12
CA LEU A 169 24.54 4.03 -2.81
C LEU A 169 24.35 5.39 -2.12
N ASN A 170 23.26 5.51 -1.37
CA ASN A 170 22.99 6.68 -0.55
C ASN A 170 23.19 6.33 0.92
N TYR A 171 23.88 7.21 1.65
CA TYR A 171 24.25 6.99 3.04
C TYR A 171 23.69 8.10 3.93
N THR A 172 23.19 7.73 5.10
CA THR A 172 22.93 8.68 6.18
C THR A 172 24.25 9.27 6.69
N PRO A 173 24.25 10.45 7.35
CA PRO A 173 25.46 10.97 8.00
C PRO A 173 26.09 10.02 9.02
N THR A 174 25.29 9.13 9.62
CA THR A 174 25.77 8.09 10.54
C THR A 174 26.53 6.99 9.81
N GLU A 175 25.93 6.43 8.74
CA GLU A 175 26.58 5.38 7.93
C GLU A 175 27.84 5.92 7.24
N LEU A 176 27.76 7.15 6.73
CA LEU A 176 28.91 7.83 6.14
C LEU A 176 29.99 8.08 7.21
N GLY A 177 29.61 8.56 8.39
CA GLY A 177 30.53 8.74 9.52
C GLY A 177 31.27 7.47 9.90
N ALA A 178 30.56 6.34 9.98
CA ALA A 178 31.15 5.05 10.30
C ALA A 178 32.24 4.64 9.29
N LYS A 179 32.07 4.92 7.99
CA LYS A 179 33.09 4.67 6.96
C LYS A 179 34.39 5.45 7.18
N PHE A 180 34.31 6.64 7.77
CA PHE A 180 35.46 7.47 8.11
C PHE A 180 35.93 7.29 9.56
N GLY A 181 35.37 6.32 10.30
CA GLY A 181 35.69 6.09 11.71
C GLY A 181 35.28 7.24 12.64
N MET A 182 34.22 7.98 12.29
CA MET A 182 33.78 9.15 13.05
C MET A 182 32.29 9.13 13.39
N SER A 183 31.90 9.92 14.40
CA SER A 183 30.50 10.05 14.80
C SER A 183 29.65 10.78 13.76
N ALA A 184 28.34 10.57 13.79
CA ALA A 184 27.41 11.33 12.94
C ALA A 184 27.50 12.85 13.15
N VAL A 185 27.83 13.30 14.37
CA VAL A 185 28.02 14.73 14.67
C VAL A 185 29.27 15.25 13.97
N SER A 186 30.38 14.51 14.07
CA SER A 186 31.64 14.83 13.40
C SER A 186 31.50 14.83 11.88
N MET A 187 30.79 13.85 11.32
CA MET A 187 30.52 13.78 9.88
C MET A 187 29.66 14.96 9.41
N ASN A 188 28.61 15.32 10.15
CA ASN A 188 27.81 16.50 9.81
C ASN A 188 28.63 17.79 9.85
N LYS A 189 29.56 17.91 10.80
CA LYS A 189 30.49 19.04 10.84
C LYS A 189 31.41 19.04 9.62
N LEU A 190 31.99 17.91 9.25
CA LEU A 190 32.85 17.79 8.08
C LEU A 190 32.11 18.17 6.79
N LEU A 191 30.89 17.68 6.59
CA LEU A 191 30.03 18.05 5.46
C LEU A 191 29.76 19.57 5.42
N ALA A 192 29.62 20.21 6.59
CA ALA A 192 29.43 21.66 6.69
C ALA A 192 30.72 22.44 6.41
N ASP A 193 31.86 21.95 6.92
CA ASP A 193 33.18 22.52 6.67
C ASP A 193 33.55 22.41 5.17
N CYS A 194 33.01 21.40 4.47
CA CYS A 194 33.11 21.26 3.01
C CYS A 194 32.11 22.13 2.22
N GLY A 195 31.27 22.93 2.89
CA GLY A 195 30.28 23.78 2.25
C GLY A 195 29.08 23.03 1.65
N LEU A 196 28.90 21.75 1.95
CA LEU A 196 27.82 20.93 1.38
C LEU A 196 26.51 21.04 2.18
N GLN A 197 26.58 21.44 3.44
CA GLN A 197 25.41 21.70 4.26
C GLN A 197 25.66 22.81 5.27
N HIS A 198 24.59 23.36 5.85
CA HIS A 198 24.69 24.35 6.91
C HIS A 198 23.59 24.14 7.95
N GLN A 199 23.84 24.66 9.16
CA GLN A 199 22.90 24.55 10.26
C GLN A 199 22.00 25.79 10.32
N VAL A 200 20.68 25.58 10.33
CA VAL A 200 19.67 26.64 10.37
C VAL A 200 18.80 26.52 11.61
N LEU A 201 18.50 27.65 12.25
CA LEU A 201 17.50 27.76 13.30
C LEU A 201 16.10 27.77 12.67
N TYR A 202 15.31 26.72 12.89
CA TYR A 202 13.95 26.64 12.35
C TYR A 202 12.88 26.99 13.39
N LYS A 203 13.23 26.96 14.68
CA LYS A 203 12.44 27.44 15.81
C LYS A 203 13.39 27.96 16.90
N PRO A 204 12.93 28.80 17.85
CA PRO A 204 13.75 29.23 18.98
C PRO A 204 14.42 28.05 19.67
N GLY A 205 15.75 28.04 19.68
CA GLY A 205 16.57 26.99 20.28
C GLY A 205 16.62 25.65 19.51
N LYS A 206 15.92 25.50 18.38
CA LYS A 206 15.92 24.26 17.59
C LYS A 206 16.58 24.45 16.24
N LYS A 207 17.59 23.62 15.99
CA LYS A 207 18.41 23.64 14.78
C LYS A 207 18.13 22.43 13.89
N ARG A 208 18.30 22.60 12.59
CA ARG A 208 18.28 21.52 11.60
C ARG A 208 19.41 21.72 10.59
N TRP A 209 19.77 20.65 9.89
CA TRP A 209 20.69 20.71 8.76
C TRP A 209 19.91 20.99 7.48
N GLU A 210 20.43 21.88 6.65
CA GLU A 210 19.94 22.16 5.30
C GLU A 210 21.09 22.00 4.31
N VAL A 211 20.79 21.45 3.14
CA VAL A 211 21.78 21.19 2.09
C VAL A 211 21.99 22.45 1.24
N THR A 212 23.25 22.82 0.98
CA THR A 212 23.58 23.95 0.10
C THR A 212 23.30 23.61 -1.37
N PRO A 213 23.27 24.61 -2.29
CA PRO A 213 23.18 24.32 -3.73
C PRO A 213 24.23 23.31 -4.21
N ASP A 214 25.48 23.43 -3.76
CA ASP A 214 26.55 22.49 -4.11
C ASP A 214 26.34 21.11 -3.49
N GLY A 215 25.86 21.07 -2.25
CA GLY A 215 25.50 19.81 -1.58
C GLY A 215 24.37 19.05 -2.27
N LYS A 216 23.41 19.75 -2.92
CA LYS A 216 22.29 19.11 -3.64
C LYS A 216 22.76 18.25 -4.82
N LEU A 217 23.94 18.51 -5.37
CA LEU A 217 24.54 17.65 -6.39
C LEU A 217 24.80 16.23 -5.85
N PHE A 218 25.10 16.14 -4.56
CA PHE A 218 25.51 14.91 -3.86
C PHE A 218 24.49 14.43 -2.82
N ALA A 219 23.33 15.08 -2.69
CA ALA A 219 22.35 14.77 -1.67
C ALA A 219 20.99 14.40 -2.28
N VAL A 220 20.31 13.45 -1.65
CA VAL A 220 18.92 13.08 -1.90
C VAL A 220 18.13 13.38 -0.63
N ILE A 221 17.14 14.27 -0.73
CA ILE A 221 16.27 14.62 0.39
C ILE A 221 15.01 13.77 0.27
N THR A 222 14.73 12.95 1.28
CA THR A 222 13.56 12.05 1.30
C THR A 222 12.64 12.40 2.46
N ASP A 223 11.33 12.37 2.25
CA ASP A 223 10.36 12.42 3.34
C ASP A 223 10.18 11.02 3.93
N THR A 224 10.50 10.88 5.22
CA THR A 224 10.25 9.65 5.98
C THR A 224 8.95 9.74 6.78
N GLY A 225 8.40 8.57 7.09
CA GLY A 225 7.17 8.43 7.86
C GLY A 225 7.19 9.21 9.17
N LYS A 226 6.00 9.42 9.74
CA LYS A 226 5.86 10.21 10.96
C LYS A 226 6.51 9.48 12.14
N LYS A 227 7.18 10.23 13.03
CA LYS A 227 7.68 9.67 14.30
C LYS A 227 6.54 9.20 15.23
N HIS A 228 5.34 9.77 15.08
CA HIS A 228 4.07 9.40 15.73
C HIS A 228 2.87 9.69 14.79
N SER A 229 1.70 9.06 15.01
CA SER A 229 0.54 9.07 14.09
C SER A 229 0.05 10.44 13.62
N ASP A 230 0.32 11.51 14.37
CA ASP A 230 -0.17 12.88 14.12
C ASP A 230 0.94 13.92 13.76
N GLY A 231 2.16 13.45 13.48
CA GLY A 231 3.29 14.34 13.14
C GLY A 231 3.37 14.77 11.67
N LYS A 232 4.10 15.86 11.40
CA LYS A 232 4.59 16.18 10.04
C LYS A 232 5.60 15.11 9.60
N PRO A 233 5.65 14.73 8.31
CA PRO A 233 6.71 13.88 7.75
C PRO A 233 8.10 14.42 8.12
N VAL A 234 9.05 13.51 8.36
CA VAL A 234 10.42 13.87 8.75
C VAL A 234 11.30 13.84 7.51
N GLN A 235 11.84 14.98 7.11
CA GLN A 235 12.84 15.05 6.06
C GLN A 235 14.15 14.42 6.53
N GLN A 236 14.66 13.48 5.74
CA GLN A 236 15.96 12.84 5.92
C GLN A 236 16.86 13.19 4.74
N ILE A 237 18.07 13.65 5.03
CA ILE A 237 19.11 13.92 4.03
C ILE A 237 19.97 12.67 3.90
N LEU A 238 20.07 12.15 2.68
CA LEU A 238 20.95 11.06 2.31
C LEU A 238 22.03 11.57 1.35
N TRP A 239 23.24 11.05 1.46
CA TRP A 239 24.40 11.47 0.68
C TRP A 239 24.83 10.37 -0.28
N LYS A 240 25.00 10.72 -1.56
CA LYS A 240 25.48 9.83 -2.61
C LYS A 240 26.91 9.35 -2.31
N GLU A 241 27.23 8.14 -2.74
CA GLU A 241 28.57 7.54 -2.61
C GLU A 241 29.70 8.44 -3.12
N SER A 242 29.48 9.12 -4.23
CA SER A 242 30.43 10.06 -4.85
C SER A 242 30.92 11.18 -3.93
N VAL A 243 30.15 11.53 -2.88
CA VAL A 243 30.59 12.53 -1.89
C VAL A 243 31.84 12.08 -1.14
N GLN A 244 32.07 10.77 -1.02
CA GLN A 244 33.19 10.20 -0.26
C GLN A 244 34.54 10.65 -0.80
N GLU A 245 34.70 10.76 -2.13
CA GLU A 245 35.97 11.21 -2.73
C GLU A 245 36.29 12.66 -2.35
N MET A 246 35.28 13.53 -2.37
CA MET A 246 35.43 14.93 -1.97
C MET A 246 35.76 15.04 -0.48
N LEU A 247 35.06 14.27 0.36
CA LEU A 247 35.31 14.24 1.80
C LEU A 247 36.68 13.68 2.15
N ALA A 248 37.16 12.65 1.45
CA ALA A 248 38.47 12.05 1.70
C ALA A 248 39.61 13.04 1.42
N ARG A 249 39.58 13.73 0.28
CA ARG A 249 40.59 14.73 -0.09
C ARG A 249 40.69 15.85 0.96
N LEU A 250 39.55 16.33 1.45
CA LEU A 250 39.49 17.41 2.44
C LEU A 250 39.77 16.94 3.87
N ALA A 251 39.32 15.74 4.26
CA ALA A 251 39.64 15.16 5.56
C ALA A 251 41.15 14.95 5.73
N ASP A 252 41.85 14.56 4.67
CA ASP A 252 43.31 14.42 4.69
C ASP A 252 44.02 15.77 4.71
N GLN A 253 43.50 16.78 3.99
CA GLN A 253 43.99 18.16 4.11
C GLN A 253 43.82 18.72 5.53
N LEU A 254 42.65 18.55 6.15
CA LEU A 254 42.39 18.97 7.53
C LEU A 254 43.26 18.23 8.54
N ARG A 255 43.51 16.92 8.35
CA ARG A 255 44.45 16.14 9.18
C ARG A 255 45.91 16.57 9.00
N SER A 256 46.32 16.94 7.78
CA SER A 256 47.68 17.41 7.48
C SER A 256 47.94 18.86 7.90
N GLY A 257 46.90 19.68 8.06
CA GLY A 257 46.99 21.09 8.46
C GLY A 257 46.89 21.36 9.96
N LEU A 258 46.72 20.34 10.80
CA LEU A 258 46.72 20.46 12.26
C LEU A 258 48.18 20.42 12.78
N PRO A 259 48.73 21.50 13.36
CA PRO A 259 50.03 21.41 14.02
C PRO A 259 49.93 20.42 15.20
N ALA A 260 50.91 19.51 15.29
CA ALA A 260 51.04 18.57 16.38
C ALA A 260 51.14 19.33 17.71
N VAL A 261 50.04 19.36 18.47
CA VAL A 261 50.07 19.87 19.84
C VAL A 261 50.90 18.90 20.67
N ILE A 262 52.13 19.33 20.94
CA ILE A 262 53.03 18.74 21.93
C ILE A 262 52.29 18.75 23.27
N ALA A 263 52.01 17.56 23.81
CA ALA A 263 51.75 17.38 25.23
C ALA A 263 52.79 16.40 25.79
N GLY A 264 54.05 16.84 25.76
CA GLY A 264 55.01 16.46 26.79
C GLY A 264 54.54 17.07 28.12
N GLY A 265 54.40 16.24 29.14
CA GLY A 265 53.68 16.56 30.36
C GLY A 265 54.38 17.55 31.29
N VAL A 266 53.67 17.87 32.38
CA VAL A 266 54.29 18.21 33.67
C VAL A 266 53.45 17.56 34.76
N SER A 267 54.08 16.66 35.50
CA SER A 267 53.67 16.26 36.84
C SER A 267 53.98 17.39 37.83
N ARG A 268 52.98 17.85 38.58
CA ARG A 268 52.94 17.98 40.04
C ARG A 268 51.62 18.58 40.47
#